data_AF-A0A395IEW5-F1
#
_entry.id   AF-A0A395IEW5-F1
#
_cell.length_a   1.000
_cell.length_b   1.000
_cell.length_c   1.000
_cell.angle_alpha   90.00
_cell.angle_beta   90.00
_cell.angle_gamma   90.00
#
_symmetry.space_group_name_H-M   'P 1'
#
loop_
_entity.id
_entity.type
_entity.pdbx_description
1 polymer ?
#
loop_
_entity_poly.entity_id
_entity_poly.type
_entity_poly.pdbx_seq_one_letter_code
_entity_poly.pdbx_strand_id
1 'polypeptide(L)'
;MKRISQLPVANGLKGLRIYQCQVAPAAFTAPGPAPAPPTPSAEHVDIRVARKRKQAELLKKGQDIRAVASGKGGGTAKLKRFWKDVHVQHTEEGLQVFLDKRPLRRPSKDILTIPHHKPHLASAIALEWDLLVSAQQALKTHLIPMTSLVNRALDIADEDKEGRDTIRNNIVTTVMRYLDTDSLLCWAPEAPEDPPGYETHVDRVESLRSIQRRSAEPIIQFLSEKVWPGVELIPVLDADSIVPKSQPQMTRDIIKGWVSGLPAFELAGLERGVLAGKGLLGAARLVVEWSTELAHLRDDVSEKKFGVEEAAKAASLEVDWQTGMWGLLKIHTMLRGKISGGN
;
A
#
# COMPACT_ATOMS: atom_id res chain seq x y z
N MET A 1 -19.06 72.45 18.29
CA MET A 1 -19.76 73.39 17.38
C MET A 1 -20.24 72.59 16.18
N LYS A 2 -21.54 72.25 16.09
CA LYS A 2 -22.61 72.96 15.32
C LYS A 2 -22.32 72.96 13.81
N ARG A 3 -23.06 72.15 13.04
CA ARG A 3 -24.31 72.46 12.29
C ARG A 3 -23.98 72.84 10.84
N ILE A 4 -24.36 72.02 9.84
CA ILE A 4 -25.65 71.97 9.11
C ILE A 4 -25.75 73.07 8.03
N SER A 5 -26.38 72.67 6.91
CA SER A 5 -27.07 73.46 5.87
C SER A 5 -26.20 74.06 4.76
N GLN A 6 -26.59 74.07 3.47
CA GLN A 6 -27.85 73.76 2.75
C GLN A 6 -27.59 73.87 1.23
N LEU A 7 -28.64 73.60 0.43
CA LEU A 7 -28.98 74.13 -0.92
C LEU A 7 -28.89 73.13 -2.10
N PRO A 8 -29.63 73.33 -3.22
CA PRO A 8 -31.07 73.58 -3.32
C PRO A 8 -31.78 72.88 -4.52
N VAL A 9 -33.08 73.17 -4.59
CA VAL A 9 -34.17 72.87 -5.54
C VAL A 9 -33.99 73.41 -6.98
N ALA A 10 -34.57 72.73 -8.00
CA ALA A 10 -35.36 73.29 -9.13
C ALA A 10 -35.79 72.16 -10.10
N ASN A 11 -37.08 71.85 -10.27
CA ASN A 11 -38.08 72.45 -11.19
C ASN A 11 -37.73 72.39 -12.70
N GLY A 12 -38.59 71.74 -13.50
CA GLY A 12 -38.63 71.94 -14.96
C GLY A 12 -39.24 70.82 -15.81
N LEU A 13 -40.57 70.72 -15.82
CA LEU A 13 -41.38 69.94 -16.77
C LEU A 13 -41.44 70.60 -18.16
N LYS A 14 -41.56 69.80 -19.23
CA LYS A 14 -42.30 70.06 -20.50
C LYS A 14 -42.27 68.75 -21.33
N GLY A 15 -43.38 68.01 -21.44
CA GLY A 15 -44.38 68.11 -22.52
C GLY A 15 -44.20 66.89 -23.48
N LEU A 16 -45.18 66.16 -24.00
CA LEU A 16 -46.55 66.49 -24.43
C LEU A 16 -47.35 65.17 -24.69
N ARG A 17 -48.68 65.24 -24.44
CA ARG A 17 -49.85 64.57 -25.12
C ARG A 17 -49.91 63.04 -25.14
N ILE A 18 -50.77 62.37 -24.34
CA ILE A 18 -52.26 62.26 -24.35
C ILE A 18 -52.84 61.69 -25.67
N TYR A 19 -53.33 60.44 -25.62
CA TYR A 19 -54.60 60.03 -26.23
C TYR A 19 -55.32 58.99 -25.36
N GLN A 20 -56.64 59.10 -25.36
CA GLN A 20 -57.62 58.58 -24.42
C GLN A 20 -58.11 57.17 -24.77
N CYS A 21 -58.51 56.46 -23.71
CA CYS A 21 -59.77 55.72 -23.54
C CYS A 21 -60.13 54.57 -24.49
N GLN A 22 -60.20 53.35 -23.93
CA GLN A 22 -61.45 52.58 -23.90
C GLN A 22 -61.30 51.38 -22.94
N VAL A 23 -62.24 51.26 -22.00
CA VAL A 23 -62.36 50.13 -21.08
C VAL A 23 -63.64 49.38 -21.47
N ALA A 24 -63.54 48.07 -21.69
CA ALA A 24 -64.68 47.16 -21.73
C ALA A 24 -64.44 46.04 -20.68
N PRO A 25 -65.49 45.53 -20.01
CA PRO A 25 -65.38 44.90 -18.70
C PRO A 25 -65.31 43.37 -18.80
N ALA A 26 -64.67 42.72 -17.82
CA ALA A 26 -64.85 41.28 -17.60
C ALA A 26 -64.77 40.91 -16.12
N ALA A 27 -65.91 40.40 -15.64
CA ALA A 27 -66.12 39.33 -14.67
C ALA A 27 -65.41 39.40 -13.29
N PHE A 28 -66.26 39.63 -12.28
CA PHE A 28 -66.06 39.23 -10.89
C PHE A 28 -65.74 37.73 -10.78
N THR A 29 -64.60 37.40 -10.19
CA THR A 29 -64.35 36.10 -9.57
C THR A 29 -63.83 36.34 -8.16
N ALA A 30 -64.44 35.66 -7.18
CA ALA A 30 -64.15 35.82 -5.76
C ALA A 30 -62.70 35.43 -5.43
N PRO A 31 -62.04 36.08 -4.44
CA PRO A 31 -60.73 35.65 -3.99
C PRO A 31 -60.89 34.33 -3.24
N GLY A 32 -60.39 33.24 -3.83
CA GLY A 32 -60.22 31.97 -3.14
C GLY A 32 -59.30 32.11 -1.93
N PRO A 33 -59.36 31.18 -0.96
CA PRO A 33 -58.54 31.25 0.25
C PRO A 33 -57.06 31.35 -0.10
N ALA A 34 -56.31 32.15 0.65
CA ALA A 34 -54.89 32.35 0.46
C ALA A 34 -54.17 30.99 0.39
N PRO A 35 -53.25 30.79 -0.57
CA PRO A 35 -52.52 29.53 -0.68
C PRO A 35 -51.80 29.25 0.63
N ALA A 36 -51.91 28.01 1.12
CA ALA A 36 -51.23 27.59 2.33
C ALA A 36 -49.73 27.88 2.22
N PRO A 37 -49.07 28.36 3.29
CA PRO A 37 -47.65 28.65 3.27
C PRO A 37 -46.89 27.41 2.80
N PRO A 38 -45.91 27.54 1.88
CA PRO A 38 -45.23 26.39 1.31
C PRO A 38 -44.57 25.60 2.43
N THR A 39 -45.01 24.36 2.62
CA THR A 39 -44.38 23.41 3.53
C THR A 39 -42.97 23.11 3.00
N PRO A 40 -41.91 23.30 3.80
CA PRO A 40 -40.56 23.03 3.34
C PRO A 40 -40.43 21.55 3.00
N SER A 41 -40.19 21.23 1.72
CA SER A 41 -39.82 19.88 1.28
C SER A 41 -38.55 19.44 2.03
N ALA A 42 -38.43 18.16 2.38
CA ALA A 42 -37.23 17.58 2.97
C ALA A 42 -35.97 17.90 2.15
N GLU A 43 -36.10 18.00 0.82
CA GLU A 43 -35.03 18.39 -0.10
C GLU A 43 -34.47 19.79 0.20
N HIS A 44 -35.31 20.75 0.64
CA HIS A 44 -34.86 22.09 1.02
C HIS A 44 -34.08 22.10 2.34
N VAL A 45 -34.35 21.16 3.24
CA VAL A 45 -33.60 21.01 4.51
C VAL A 45 -32.21 20.45 4.20
N ASP A 46 -32.13 19.43 3.34
CA ASP A 46 -30.86 18.81 2.93
C ASP A 46 -29.95 19.80 2.21
N ILE A 47 -30.49 20.62 1.31
CA ILE A 47 -29.73 21.68 0.61
C ILE A 47 -29.19 22.73 1.62
N ARG A 48 -29.98 23.10 2.63
CA ARG A 48 -29.55 24.06 3.67
C ARG A 48 -28.48 23.48 4.59
N VAL A 49 -28.60 22.21 4.97
CA VAL A 49 -27.60 21.49 5.78
C VAL A 49 -26.31 21.33 4.99
N ALA A 50 -26.38 20.94 3.71
CA ALA A 50 -25.23 20.86 2.82
C ALA A 50 -24.52 22.22 2.66
N ARG A 51 -25.28 23.31 2.47
CA ARG A 51 -24.72 24.66 2.38
C ARG A 51 -24.03 25.09 3.68
N LYS A 52 -24.65 24.82 4.83
CA LYS A 52 -24.04 25.13 6.14
C LYS A 52 -22.78 24.31 6.40
N ARG A 53 -22.77 23.02 6.04
CA ARG A 53 -21.56 22.17 6.12
C ARG A 53 -20.44 22.71 5.23
N LYS A 54 -20.74 23.09 3.99
CA LYS A 54 -19.77 23.68 3.06
C LYS A 54 -19.20 25.01 3.58
N GLN A 55 -20.04 25.88 4.16
CA GLN A 55 -19.59 27.13 4.78
C GLN A 55 -18.74 26.89 6.03
N ALA A 56 -19.12 25.93 6.89
CA ALA A 56 -18.33 25.56 8.07
C ALA A 56 -16.96 24.99 7.67
N GLU A 57 -16.90 24.18 6.62
CA GLU A 57 -15.65 23.64 6.08
C GLU A 57 -14.74 24.75 5.51
N LEU A 58 -15.31 25.70 4.77
CA LEU A 58 -14.57 26.87 4.26
C LEU A 58 -14.05 27.75 5.39
N LEU A 59 -14.84 27.98 6.44
CA LEU A 59 -14.42 28.74 7.62
C LEU A 59 -13.28 28.02 8.35
N LYS A 60 -13.37 26.70 8.52
CA LYS A 60 -12.32 25.88 9.10
C LYS A 60 -11.03 25.95 8.28
N LYS A 61 -11.13 25.88 6.94
CA LYS A 61 -9.98 26.07 6.02
C LYS A 61 -9.35 27.46 6.20
N GLY A 62 -10.14 28.53 6.29
CA GLY A 62 -9.64 29.89 6.51
C GLY A 62 -8.94 30.06 7.87
N GLN A 63 -9.50 29.47 8.93
CA GLN A 63 -8.89 29.48 10.26
C GLN A 63 -7.58 28.69 10.31
N ASP A 64 -7.52 27.52 9.66
CA ASP A 64 -6.31 26.71 9.55
C ASP A 64 -5.17 27.45 8.80
N ILE A 65 -5.48 28.14 7.69
CA ILE A 65 -4.50 28.92 6.93
C ILE A 65 -3.91 30.05 7.80
N ARG A 66 -4.76 30.73 8.58
CA ARG A 66 -4.34 31.80 9.48
C ARG A 66 -3.52 31.28 10.67
N ALA A 67 -3.82 30.08 11.17
CA ALA A 67 -3.07 29.42 12.25
C ALA A 67 -1.67 28.96 11.78
N VAL A 68 -1.55 28.46 10.56
CA VAL A 68 -0.24 28.12 9.94
C VAL A 68 0.60 29.38 9.73
N ALA A 69 0.02 30.47 9.22
CA ALA A 69 0.73 31.73 8.98
C ALA A 69 1.25 32.43 10.25
N SER A 70 0.70 32.12 11.43
CA SER A 70 1.04 32.76 12.71
C SER A 70 1.99 31.93 13.60
N GLY A 71 2.50 30.79 13.11
CA GLY A 71 3.50 29.99 13.82
C GLY A 71 3.02 29.27 15.09
N LYS A 72 1.75 29.44 15.49
CA LYS A 72 1.12 28.79 16.66
C LYS A 72 0.26 27.58 16.23
N GLY A 73 0.82 26.67 15.45
CA GLY A 73 0.09 25.51 14.93
C GLY A 73 -0.26 24.48 16.02
N GLY A 74 -1.38 24.64 16.71
CA GLY A 74 -2.04 23.61 17.52
C GLY A 74 -3.28 23.07 16.79
N GLY A 75 -3.41 21.73 16.70
CA GLY A 75 -4.57 21.03 16.11
C GLY A 75 -4.70 21.14 14.58
N THR A 76 -4.92 20.02 13.90
CA THR A 76 -5.13 19.82 12.43
C THR A 76 -4.10 20.38 11.43
N ALA A 77 -3.45 21.51 11.69
CA ALA A 77 -2.39 22.09 10.86
C ALA A 77 -1.13 21.21 10.82
N LYS A 78 -0.72 20.62 11.96
CA LYS A 78 0.36 19.62 12.02
C LYS A 78 0.06 18.32 11.26
N LEU A 79 -1.21 18.13 10.89
CA LEU A 79 -1.69 16.91 10.23
C LEU A 79 -1.67 17.06 8.70
N LYS A 80 -1.69 18.31 8.19
CA LYS A 80 -1.63 18.61 6.76
C LYS A 80 -0.20 18.44 6.25
N ARG A 81 -0.06 18.12 4.96
CA ARG A 81 1.23 18.10 4.28
C ARG A 81 1.86 19.49 4.43
N PHE A 82 3.08 19.54 4.93
CA PHE A 82 3.80 20.79 5.20
C PHE A 82 4.99 21.01 4.24
N TRP A 83 5.22 20.07 3.32
CA TRP A 83 6.22 20.15 2.27
C TRP A 83 5.56 20.30 0.91
N LYS A 84 6.23 20.99 -0.01
CA LYS A 84 5.78 21.13 -1.39
C LYS A 84 6.54 20.17 -2.30
N ASP A 85 7.86 20.26 -2.28
CA ASP A 85 8.75 19.58 -3.21
C ASP A 85 9.46 18.42 -2.52
N VAL A 86 9.60 17.29 -3.21
CA VAL A 86 10.38 16.13 -2.75
C VAL A 86 11.42 15.78 -3.79
N HIS A 87 12.68 15.61 -3.36
CA HIS A 87 13.77 15.27 -4.27
C HIS A 87 14.86 14.45 -3.58
N VAL A 88 15.67 13.77 -4.39
CA VAL A 88 16.83 13.01 -3.93
C VAL A 88 18.07 13.90 -4.05
N GLN A 89 18.89 13.93 -3.00
CA GLN A 89 20.18 14.59 -2.99
C GLN A 89 21.30 13.56 -2.79
N HIS A 90 22.35 13.67 -3.60
CA HIS A 90 23.57 12.89 -3.44
C HIS A 90 24.46 13.60 -2.41
N THR A 91 24.90 12.85 -1.40
CA THR A 91 25.80 13.31 -0.34
C THR A 91 26.97 12.36 -0.21
N GLU A 92 28.04 12.73 0.50
CA GLU A 92 29.19 11.83 0.70
C GLU A 92 28.77 10.51 1.39
N GLU A 93 27.86 10.60 2.37
CA GLU A 93 27.36 9.45 3.14
C GLU A 93 26.43 8.52 2.34
N GLY A 94 25.78 9.02 1.29
CA GLY A 94 24.80 8.28 0.50
C GLY A 94 23.74 9.15 -0.17
N LEU A 95 22.64 8.53 -0.54
CA LEU A 95 21.48 9.19 -1.14
C LEU A 95 20.49 9.55 -0.04
N GLN A 96 20.08 10.81 0.01
CA GLN A 96 19.16 11.31 1.02
C GLN A 96 17.92 11.90 0.34
N VAL A 97 16.75 11.69 0.93
CA VAL A 97 15.49 12.27 0.43
C VAL A 97 15.21 13.56 1.18
N PHE A 98 14.96 14.64 0.46
CA PHE A 98 14.67 15.96 1.01
C PHE A 98 13.21 16.33 0.79
N LEU A 99 12.58 16.85 1.84
CA LEU A 99 11.27 17.51 1.83
C LEU A 99 11.52 19.01 1.90
N ASP A 100 11.29 19.70 0.78
CA ASP A 100 11.76 21.07 0.53
C ASP A 100 13.26 21.24 0.82
N LYS A 101 13.62 21.78 1.98
CA LYS A 101 15.02 22.00 2.40
C LYS A 101 15.47 21.08 3.52
N ARG A 102 14.62 20.17 3.98
CA ARG A 102 14.87 19.34 5.17
C ARG A 102 15.06 17.88 4.77
N PRO A 103 16.12 17.21 5.26
CA PRO A 103 16.28 15.79 5.00
C PRO A 103 15.20 15.00 5.74
N LEU A 104 14.74 13.93 5.10
CA LEU A 104 13.87 12.94 5.71
C LEU A 104 14.63 12.22 6.82
N ARG A 105 13.96 12.04 7.97
CA ARG A 105 14.56 11.45 9.16
C ARG A 105 13.85 10.16 9.55
N ARG A 106 14.64 9.24 10.09
CA ARG A 106 14.17 8.01 10.72
C ARG A 106 13.47 8.29 12.04
N PRO A 107 12.67 7.36 12.58
CA PRO A 107 12.14 7.47 13.95
C PRO A 107 13.22 7.65 15.02
N SER A 108 14.44 7.12 14.80
CA SER A 108 15.63 7.33 15.65
C SER A 108 16.14 8.77 15.66
N LYS A 109 15.61 9.64 14.78
CA LYS A 109 15.99 11.03 14.48
C LYS A 109 17.21 11.19 13.57
N ASP A 110 17.90 10.11 13.23
CA ASP A 110 18.98 10.17 12.22
C ASP A 110 18.42 10.46 10.84
N ILE A 111 19.27 10.94 9.94
CA ILE A 111 18.90 11.14 8.55
C ILE A 111 18.72 9.77 7.89
N LEU A 112 17.66 9.62 7.09
CA LEU A 112 17.45 8.43 6.29
C LEU A 112 18.40 8.49 5.09
N THR A 113 19.53 7.78 5.21
CA THR A 113 20.57 7.69 4.19
C THR A 113 20.55 6.32 3.53
N ILE A 114 20.44 6.31 2.20
CA ILE A 114 20.35 5.11 1.37
C ILE A 114 21.72 4.89 0.68
N PRO A 115 22.21 3.65 0.54
CA PRO A 115 23.47 3.39 -0.15
C PRO A 115 23.50 3.93 -1.58
N HIS A 116 24.66 4.44 -2.01
CA HIS A 116 24.89 5.01 -3.35
C HIS A 116 24.46 4.11 -4.51
N HIS A 117 24.64 2.80 -4.36
CA HIS A 117 24.32 1.82 -5.39
C HIS A 117 22.81 1.48 -5.48
N LYS A 118 21.94 2.13 -4.68
CA LYS A 118 20.48 1.93 -4.67
C LYS A 118 19.68 3.19 -5.07
N PRO A 119 19.96 3.83 -6.24
CA PRO A 119 19.28 5.07 -6.64
C PRO A 119 17.78 4.91 -6.89
N HIS A 120 17.36 3.78 -7.46
CA HIS A 120 15.94 3.47 -7.69
C HIS A 120 15.14 3.42 -6.39
N LEU A 121 15.75 2.95 -5.29
CA LEU A 121 15.11 2.91 -3.98
C LEU A 121 14.92 4.32 -3.39
N ALA A 122 15.93 5.19 -3.56
CA ALA A 122 15.81 6.60 -3.15
C ALA A 122 14.73 7.33 -3.96
N SER A 123 14.66 7.10 -5.27
CA SER A 123 13.60 7.65 -6.12
C SER A 123 12.22 7.12 -5.73
N ALA A 124 12.08 5.83 -5.42
CA ALA A 124 10.82 5.25 -4.95
C ALA A 124 10.36 5.90 -3.64
N ILE A 125 11.25 6.10 -2.67
CA ILE A 125 10.93 6.81 -1.42
C ILE A 125 10.55 8.26 -1.70
N ALA A 126 11.25 8.96 -2.59
CA ALA A 126 10.87 10.32 -2.98
C ALA A 126 9.44 10.37 -3.54
N LEU A 127 9.06 9.41 -4.40
CA LEU A 127 7.70 9.28 -4.92
C LEU A 127 6.67 8.96 -3.83
N GLU A 128 6.97 8.05 -2.90
CA GLU A 128 6.09 7.76 -1.77
C GLU A 128 5.71 9.03 -1.02
N TRP A 129 6.71 9.84 -0.69
CA TRP A 129 6.53 11.08 0.07
C TRP A 129 5.89 12.20 -0.74
N ASP A 130 6.08 12.20 -2.06
CA ASP A 130 5.41 13.14 -2.95
C ASP A 130 3.92 12.80 -3.15
N LEU A 131 3.51 11.54 -3.01
CA LEU A 131 2.11 11.14 -3.12
C LEU A 131 1.30 11.36 -1.83
N LEU A 132 1.96 11.63 -0.69
CA LEU A 132 1.26 11.89 0.57
C LEU A 132 0.48 13.21 0.50
N VAL A 133 -0.80 13.16 0.85
CA VAL A 133 -1.66 14.35 0.98
C VAL A 133 -1.64 14.94 2.38
N SER A 134 -1.08 14.22 3.36
CA SER A 134 -1.02 14.67 4.75
C SER A 134 0.17 14.09 5.51
N ALA A 135 0.68 14.82 6.51
CA ALA A 135 1.77 14.33 7.35
C ALA A 135 1.36 13.10 8.20
N GLN A 136 0.07 12.92 8.48
CA GLN A 136 -0.42 11.71 9.17
C GLN A 136 -0.31 10.45 8.32
N GLN A 137 -0.38 10.58 7.00
CA GLN A 137 -0.22 9.42 6.13
C GLN A 137 1.20 8.85 6.21
N ALA A 138 2.21 9.66 6.53
CA ALA A 138 3.56 9.18 6.81
C ALA A 138 3.67 8.29 8.07
N LEU A 139 2.63 8.23 8.92
CA LEU A 139 2.57 7.29 10.05
C LEU A 139 1.97 5.93 9.65
N LYS A 140 1.41 5.83 8.44
CA LYS A 140 0.75 4.62 7.95
C LYS A 140 1.71 3.85 7.06
N THR A 141 2.23 2.74 7.57
CA THR A 141 3.22 1.89 6.87
C THR A 141 2.78 1.44 5.48
N HIS A 142 1.48 1.24 5.24
CA HIS A 142 0.94 0.89 3.93
C HIS A 142 0.94 2.02 2.90
N LEU A 143 1.19 3.27 3.31
CA LEU A 143 1.34 4.43 2.42
C LEU A 143 2.80 4.82 2.19
N ILE A 144 3.72 4.24 2.97
CA ILE A 144 5.17 4.47 2.86
C ILE A 144 5.96 3.14 2.98
N PRO A 145 5.61 2.09 2.20
CA PRO A 145 6.19 0.75 2.36
C PRO A 145 7.72 0.70 2.16
N MET A 146 8.27 1.42 1.18
CA MET A 146 9.72 1.49 0.93
C MET A 146 10.43 2.24 2.04
N THR A 147 9.86 3.35 2.52
CA THR A 147 10.40 4.08 3.68
C THR A 147 10.44 3.17 4.91
N SER A 148 9.36 2.42 5.17
CA SER A 148 9.30 1.47 6.28
C SER A 148 10.33 0.34 6.14
N LEU A 149 10.53 -0.17 4.93
CA LEU A 149 11.47 -1.25 4.65
C LEU A 149 12.93 -0.78 4.80
N VAL A 150 13.24 0.43 4.34
CA VAL A 150 14.59 1.01 4.51
C VAL A 150 14.88 1.30 5.97
N ASN A 151 13.93 1.85 6.73
CA ASN A 151 14.11 2.01 8.18
C ASN A 151 14.43 0.65 8.83
N ARG A 152 13.68 -0.40 8.47
CA ARG A 152 13.93 -1.76 8.98
C ARG A 152 15.33 -2.27 8.64
N ALA A 153 15.81 -2.06 7.42
CA ALA A 153 17.16 -2.43 7.01
C ALA A 153 18.25 -1.65 7.77
N LEU A 154 18.04 -0.35 7.98
CA LEU A 154 19.00 0.48 8.71
C LEU A 154 19.01 0.17 10.21
N ASP A 155 17.87 -0.16 10.81
CA ASP A 155 17.79 -0.61 12.21
C ASP A 155 18.59 -1.92 12.42
N ILE A 156 18.55 -2.84 11.46
CA ILE A 156 19.38 -4.06 11.46
C ILE A 156 20.87 -3.68 11.37
N ALA A 157 21.24 -2.81 10.43
CA ALA A 157 22.62 -2.40 10.22
C ALA A 157 23.22 -1.66 11.43
N ASP A 158 22.42 -0.85 12.11
CA ASP A 158 22.83 -0.14 13.33
C ASP A 158 23.09 -1.13 14.47
N GLU A 159 22.20 -2.12 14.70
CA GLU A 159 22.45 -3.16 15.71
C GLU A 159 23.68 -4.01 15.38
N ASP A 160 23.85 -4.42 14.11
CA ASP A 160 25.02 -5.17 13.67
C ASP A 160 26.32 -4.40 13.96
N LYS A 161 26.34 -3.08 13.72
CA LYS A 161 27.47 -2.20 14.01
C LYS A 161 27.76 -2.08 15.50
N GLU A 162 26.72 -2.12 16.33
CA GLU A 162 26.83 -2.10 17.79
C GLU A 162 27.20 -3.47 18.38
N GLY A 163 27.32 -4.51 17.54
CA GLY A 163 27.59 -5.89 17.99
C GLY A 163 26.40 -6.54 18.69
N ARG A 164 25.18 -6.02 18.48
CA ARG A 164 23.92 -6.59 18.98
C ARG A 164 23.26 -7.39 17.87
N ASP A 165 22.67 -8.53 18.19
CA ASP A 165 22.05 -9.44 17.21
C ASP A 165 20.55 -9.67 17.48
N THR A 166 19.93 -8.83 18.33
CA THR A 166 18.55 -9.00 18.79
C THR A 166 17.54 -8.95 17.65
N ILE A 167 17.61 -7.95 16.78
CA ILE A 167 16.70 -7.85 15.62
C ILE A 167 16.93 -9.03 14.68
N ARG A 168 18.19 -9.33 14.34
CA ARG A 168 18.57 -10.41 13.43
C ARG A 168 18.07 -11.76 13.92
N ASN A 169 18.30 -12.09 15.19
CA ASN A 169 17.85 -13.33 15.80
C ASN A 169 16.31 -13.46 15.80
N ASN A 170 15.59 -12.36 16.03
CA ASN A 170 14.13 -12.35 15.94
C ASN A 170 13.63 -12.59 14.51
N ILE A 171 14.30 -12.02 13.51
CA ILE A 171 14.00 -12.26 12.08
C ILE A 171 14.27 -13.72 11.75
N VAL A 172 15.46 -14.23 12.04
CA VAL A 172 15.87 -15.62 11.81
C VAL A 172 14.86 -16.58 12.43
N THR A 173 14.51 -16.39 13.71
CA THR A 173 13.51 -17.21 14.40
C THR A 173 12.15 -17.16 13.70
N THR A 174 11.73 -15.99 13.23
CA THR A 174 10.46 -15.83 12.54
C THR A 174 10.45 -16.49 11.18
N VAL A 175 11.48 -16.29 10.36
CA VAL A 175 11.52 -16.87 9.01
C VAL A 175 11.73 -18.38 9.04
N MET A 176 12.50 -18.91 10.01
CA MET A 176 12.70 -20.35 10.15
C MET A 176 11.41 -21.10 10.55
N ARG A 177 10.44 -20.43 11.19
CA ARG A 177 9.10 -21.03 11.42
C ARG A 177 8.34 -21.27 10.13
N TYR A 178 8.57 -20.45 9.10
CA TYR A 178 7.92 -20.62 7.79
C TYR A 178 8.55 -21.73 6.96
N LEU A 179 9.80 -22.14 7.23
CA LEU A 179 10.41 -23.28 6.56
C LEU A 179 9.63 -24.58 6.83
N ASP A 180 9.16 -24.74 8.07
CA ASP A 180 8.38 -25.92 8.51
C ASP A 180 6.95 -25.92 7.97
N THR A 181 6.50 -24.85 7.31
CA THR A 181 5.15 -24.72 6.76
C THR A 181 5.19 -24.12 5.36
N ASP A 182 6.29 -24.27 4.64
CA ASP A 182 6.49 -23.62 3.35
C ASP A 182 5.57 -24.26 2.30
N SER A 183 4.74 -23.45 1.65
CA SER A 183 3.77 -23.95 0.67
C SER A 183 4.43 -24.61 -0.55
N LEU A 184 5.68 -24.27 -0.87
CA LEU A 184 6.42 -24.92 -1.97
C LEU A 184 6.83 -26.37 -1.63
N LEU A 185 6.84 -26.72 -0.35
CA LEU A 185 7.14 -28.07 0.15
C LEU A 185 5.86 -28.84 0.53
N CYS A 186 4.67 -28.27 0.31
CA CYS A 186 3.39 -28.89 0.62
C CYS A 186 2.70 -29.31 -0.68
N TRP A 187 2.64 -30.61 -0.95
CA TRP A 187 2.03 -31.14 -2.17
C TRP A 187 0.76 -31.90 -1.85
N ALA A 188 -0.24 -31.79 -2.73
CA ALA A 188 -1.44 -32.58 -2.67
C ALA A 188 -1.09 -34.08 -2.72
N PRO A 189 -1.86 -34.94 -2.03
CA PRO A 189 -1.68 -36.38 -2.11
C PRO A 189 -1.88 -36.87 -3.55
N GLU A 190 -1.35 -38.05 -3.86
CA GLU A 190 -1.64 -38.68 -5.15
C GLU A 190 -3.10 -39.14 -5.17
N ALA A 191 -3.79 -38.92 -6.29
CA ALA A 191 -5.15 -39.38 -6.44
C ALA A 191 -5.18 -40.91 -6.41
N PRO A 192 -6.07 -41.55 -5.63
CA PRO A 192 -6.24 -42.99 -5.67
C PRO A 192 -6.65 -43.44 -7.07
N GLU A 193 -6.17 -44.62 -7.50
CA GLU A 193 -6.50 -45.19 -8.81
C GLU A 193 -7.99 -45.51 -8.93
N ASP A 194 -8.65 -45.87 -7.83
CA ASP A 194 -10.08 -46.21 -7.78
C ASP A 194 -10.71 -45.89 -6.40
N PRO A 195 -11.79 -45.07 -6.33
CA PRO A 195 -12.37 -44.29 -7.42
C PRO A 195 -11.45 -43.11 -7.82
N PRO A 196 -11.44 -42.70 -9.10
CA PRO A 196 -10.64 -41.56 -9.54
C PRO A 196 -10.99 -40.33 -8.72
N GLY A 197 -9.96 -39.70 -8.13
CA GLY A 197 -10.11 -38.57 -7.24
C GLY A 197 -10.93 -37.42 -7.86
N TYR A 198 -11.61 -36.65 -7.02
CA TYR A 198 -12.42 -35.47 -7.39
C TYR A 198 -11.60 -34.35 -8.07
N GLU A 199 -10.27 -34.49 -8.17
CA GLU A 199 -9.36 -33.52 -8.78
C GLU A 199 -9.46 -33.47 -10.31
N THR A 200 -9.88 -34.56 -10.95
CA THR A 200 -10.08 -34.63 -12.41
C THR A 200 -11.55 -34.40 -12.75
N HIS A 201 -11.96 -33.13 -12.79
CA HIS A 201 -13.20 -32.72 -13.47
C HIS A 201 -13.09 -33.01 -14.97
N VAL A 202 -14.20 -33.26 -15.68
CA VAL A 202 -14.23 -33.66 -17.11
C VAL A 202 -13.43 -32.70 -18.02
N ASP A 203 -13.34 -31.43 -17.64
CA ASP A 203 -12.64 -30.38 -18.38
C ASP A 203 -11.18 -30.15 -17.94
N ARG A 204 -10.64 -30.94 -16.99
CA ARG A 204 -9.30 -30.73 -16.40
C ARG A 204 -8.45 -31.98 -16.50
N VAL A 205 -7.33 -31.83 -17.21
CA VAL A 205 -6.41 -32.90 -17.57
C VAL A 205 -5.23 -33.02 -16.59
N GLU A 206 -5.00 -32.03 -15.71
CA GLU A 206 -3.85 -31.96 -14.81
C GLU A 206 -4.29 -31.83 -13.34
N SER A 207 -3.70 -32.63 -12.44
CA SER A 207 -3.96 -32.61 -10.99
C SER A 207 -3.32 -31.42 -10.29
N LEU A 208 -3.82 -31.05 -9.10
CA LEU A 208 -3.23 -29.97 -8.29
C LEU A 208 -1.77 -30.27 -7.97
N ARG A 209 -1.48 -31.53 -7.61
CA ARG A 209 -0.13 -32.00 -7.32
C ARG A 209 0.86 -31.73 -8.46
N SER A 210 0.46 -32.04 -9.69
CA SER A 210 1.30 -31.80 -10.87
C SER A 210 1.59 -30.32 -11.07
N ILE A 211 0.59 -29.45 -10.87
CA ILE A 211 0.74 -28.00 -10.97
C ILE A 211 1.65 -27.45 -9.86
N GLN A 212 1.49 -27.93 -8.62
CA GLN A 212 2.34 -27.57 -7.48
C GLN A 212 3.80 -27.93 -7.74
N ARG A 213 4.09 -29.19 -8.13
CA ARG A 213 5.45 -29.66 -8.43
C ARG A 213 6.08 -28.86 -9.55
N ARG A 214 5.37 -28.67 -10.68
CA ARG A 214 5.84 -27.87 -11.81
C ARG A 214 6.18 -26.42 -11.45
N SER A 215 5.51 -25.85 -10.45
CA SER A 215 5.81 -24.50 -9.97
C SER A 215 6.92 -24.45 -8.92
N ALA A 216 7.00 -25.45 -8.03
CA ALA A 216 7.89 -25.46 -6.88
C ALA A 216 9.27 -26.05 -7.19
N GLU A 217 9.34 -27.13 -7.98
CA GLU A 217 10.58 -27.87 -8.26
C GLU A 217 11.69 -26.97 -8.85
N PRO A 218 11.44 -26.08 -9.83
CA PRO A 218 12.49 -25.19 -10.32
C PRO A 218 13.04 -24.24 -9.25
N ILE A 219 12.19 -23.81 -8.31
CA ILE A 219 12.59 -22.95 -7.18
C ILE A 219 13.44 -23.76 -6.20
N ILE A 220 12.97 -24.94 -5.81
CA ILE A 220 13.66 -25.85 -4.88
C ILE A 220 15.02 -26.26 -5.44
N GLN A 221 15.07 -26.61 -6.73
CA GLN A 221 16.30 -27.01 -7.41
C GLN A 221 17.31 -25.87 -7.40
N PHE A 222 16.92 -24.67 -7.84
CA PHE A 222 17.80 -23.50 -7.81
C PHE A 222 18.37 -23.25 -6.41
N LEU A 223 17.51 -23.29 -5.37
CA LEU A 223 17.95 -23.05 -4.00
C LEU A 223 18.91 -24.14 -3.52
N SER A 224 18.63 -25.41 -3.81
CA SER A 224 19.45 -26.54 -3.36
C SER A 224 20.79 -26.64 -4.10
N GLU A 225 20.85 -26.17 -5.36
CA GLU A 225 22.09 -26.21 -6.16
C GLU A 225 22.97 -24.98 -5.95
N LYS A 226 22.35 -23.78 -5.88
CA LYS A 226 23.08 -22.51 -5.90
C LYS A 226 23.23 -21.89 -4.52
N VAL A 227 22.17 -21.94 -3.71
CA VAL A 227 22.12 -21.19 -2.44
C VAL A 227 22.56 -22.04 -1.26
N TRP A 228 22.11 -23.29 -1.23
CA TRP A 228 22.37 -24.26 -0.17
C TRP A 228 22.90 -25.59 -0.75
N PRO A 229 24.09 -25.58 -1.39
CA PRO A 229 24.63 -26.78 -2.03
C PRO A 229 24.73 -27.95 -1.06
N GLY A 230 24.16 -29.09 -1.45
CA GLY A 230 24.15 -30.32 -0.66
C GLY A 230 23.04 -30.43 0.38
N VAL A 231 22.12 -29.46 0.43
CA VAL A 231 20.91 -29.56 1.25
C VAL A 231 19.87 -30.43 0.56
N GLU A 232 19.29 -31.36 1.33
CA GLU A 232 18.07 -32.07 0.96
C GLU A 232 16.87 -31.35 1.57
N LEU A 233 15.97 -30.86 0.69
CA LEU A 233 14.67 -30.31 1.07
C LEU A 233 13.61 -31.39 0.86
N ILE A 234 13.00 -31.83 1.96
CA ILE A 234 11.94 -32.83 1.93
C ILE A 234 10.55 -32.16 1.92
N PRO A 235 9.51 -32.81 1.38
CA PRO A 235 8.14 -32.36 1.56
C PRO A 235 7.78 -32.21 3.04
N VAL A 236 7.04 -31.15 3.36
CA VAL A 236 6.62 -30.81 4.73
C VAL A 236 5.41 -31.66 5.17
N LEU A 237 4.54 -32.05 4.24
CA LEU A 237 3.38 -32.89 4.51
C LEU A 237 3.50 -34.23 3.81
N ASP A 238 3.09 -35.30 4.51
CA ASP A 238 2.86 -36.60 3.90
C ASP A 238 1.44 -36.69 3.36
N ALA A 239 1.20 -37.59 2.42
CA ALA A 239 -0.14 -37.87 1.91
C ALA A 239 -1.14 -38.24 3.01
N ASP A 240 -0.67 -38.92 4.07
CA ASP A 240 -1.50 -39.48 5.14
C ASP A 240 -1.48 -38.65 6.43
N SER A 241 -0.84 -37.47 6.44
CA SER A 241 -0.68 -36.66 7.65
C SER A 241 -0.85 -35.17 7.39
N ILE A 242 -1.68 -34.53 8.22
CA ILE A 242 -1.83 -33.08 8.29
C ILE A 242 -0.77 -32.42 9.20
N VAL A 243 0.04 -33.22 9.89
CA VAL A 243 1.07 -32.72 10.82
C VAL A 243 2.36 -32.46 10.03
N PRO A 244 2.88 -31.21 10.04
CA PRO A 244 4.12 -30.87 9.35
C PRO A 244 5.32 -31.64 9.90
N LYS A 245 6.13 -32.17 8.99
CA LYS A 245 7.46 -32.70 9.29
C LYS A 245 8.50 -31.60 9.26
N SER A 246 9.33 -31.55 10.29
CA SER A 246 10.50 -30.68 10.29
C SER A 246 11.56 -31.15 9.30
N GLN A 247 12.22 -30.19 8.65
CA GLN A 247 13.39 -30.48 7.83
C GLN A 247 14.52 -31.12 8.67
N PRO A 248 15.42 -31.92 8.06
CA PRO A 248 16.61 -32.44 8.73
C PRO A 248 17.40 -31.35 9.46
N GLN A 249 17.96 -31.66 10.63
CA GLN A 249 18.63 -30.66 11.45
C GLN A 249 19.78 -29.95 10.68
N MET A 250 20.56 -30.72 9.91
CA MET A 250 21.61 -30.17 9.04
C MET A 250 21.06 -29.14 8.04
N THR A 251 19.96 -29.47 7.35
CA THR A 251 19.26 -28.56 6.43
C THR A 251 18.84 -27.26 7.13
N ARG A 252 18.24 -27.39 8.33
CA ARG A 252 17.83 -26.23 9.12
C ARG A 252 19.01 -25.36 9.51
N ASP A 253 20.11 -25.95 9.93
CA ASP A 253 21.30 -25.23 10.39
C ASP A 253 21.99 -24.48 9.24
N ILE A 254 22.07 -25.10 8.05
CA ILE A 254 22.59 -24.44 6.84
C ILE A 254 21.72 -23.25 6.45
N ILE A 255 20.40 -23.44 6.36
CA ILE A 255 19.46 -22.37 5.99
C ILE A 255 19.49 -21.25 7.06
N LYS A 256 19.49 -21.61 8.34
CA LYS A 256 19.59 -20.66 9.45
C LYS A 256 20.88 -19.85 9.37
N GLY A 257 22.00 -20.51 9.09
CA GLY A 257 23.30 -19.86 8.89
C GLY A 257 23.27 -18.88 7.71
N TRP A 258 22.69 -19.28 6.58
CA TRP A 258 22.52 -18.43 5.41
C TRP A 258 21.69 -17.18 5.71
N VAL A 259 20.51 -17.34 6.33
CA VAL A 259 19.66 -16.20 6.72
C VAL A 259 20.40 -15.29 7.69
N SER A 260 21.08 -15.87 8.69
CA SER A 260 21.82 -15.11 9.70
C SER A 260 22.99 -14.34 9.10
N GLY A 261 23.56 -14.81 7.99
CA GLY A 261 24.66 -14.16 7.26
C GLY A 261 24.23 -13.11 6.24
N LEU A 262 22.93 -12.90 6.00
CA LEU A 262 22.47 -11.93 5.01
C LEU A 262 22.81 -10.48 5.42
N PRO A 263 23.24 -9.64 4.47
CA PRO A 263 23.38 -8.22 4.72
C PRO A 263 22.03 -7.58 5.10
N ALA A 264 22.07 -6.44 5.79
CA ALA A 264 20.90 -5.86 6.44
C ALA A 264 19.72 -5.55 5.49
N PHE A 265 19.99 -5.08 4.27
CA PHE A 265 18.96 -4.79 3.27
C PHE A 265 18.31 -6.07 2.72
N GLU A 266 19.12 -7.08 2.46
CA GLU A 266 18.71 -8.40 1.99
C GLU A 266 17.90 -9.13 3.06
N LEU A 267 18.31 -9.04 4.33
CA LEU A 267 17.58 -9.63 5.45
C LEU A 267 16.21 -8.97 5.66
N ALA A 268 16.13 -7.63 5.58
CA ALA A 268 14.86 -6.92 5.63
C ALA A 268 13.95 -7.28 4.44
N GLY A 269 14.53 -7.39 3.25
CA GLY A 269 13.82 -7.83 2.03
C GLY A 269 13.29 -9.26 2.17
N LEU A 270 14.11 -10.17 2.68
CA LEU A 270 13.72 -11.56 2.96
C LEU A 270 12.59 -11.60 3.99
N GLU A 271 12.74 -10.95 5.15
CA GLU A 271 11.71 -10.86 6.19
C GLU A 271 10.37 -10.44 5.58
N ARG A 272 10.38 -9.37 4.76
CA ARG A 272 9.17 -8.87 4.13
C ARG A 272 8.58 -9.84 3.12
N GLY A 273 9.42 -10.47 2.29
CA GLY A 273 9.00 -11.48 1.31
C GLY A 273 8.38 -12.70 1.98
N VAL A 274 8.99 -13.20 3.05
CA VAL A 274 8.49 -14.34 3.82
C VAL A 274 7.13 -14.02 4.45
N LEU A 275 6.98 -12.85 5.07
CA LEU A 275 5.71 -12.46 5.69
C LEU A 275 4.59 -12.26 4.66
N ALA A 276 4.92 -11.77 3.46
CA ALA A 276 3.96 -11.56 2.38
C ALA A 276 3.53 -12.88 1.71
N GLY A 277 4.49 -13.75 1.38
CA GLY A 277 4.25 -15.03 0.72
C GLY A 277 3.90 -16.18 1.67
N LYS A 278 4.12 -16.00 2.98
CA LYS A 278 4.03 -17.05 4.01
C LYS A 278 4.91 -18.27 3.71
N GLY A 279 6.06 -18.06 3.08
CA GLY A 279 7.01 -19.11 2.70
C GLY A 279 8.43 -18.53 2.58
N LEU A 280 9.41 -19.31 3.02
CA LEU A 280 10.83 -18.97 2.99
C LEU A 280 11.43 -19.14 1.59
N LEU A 281 11.14 -20.24 0.91
CA LEU A 281 11.82 -20.63 -0.34
C LEU A 281 11.54 -19.62 -1.46
N GLY A 282 10.28 -19.25 -1.68
CA GLY A 282 9.92 -18.26 -2.70
C GLY A 282 10.54 -16.89 -2.43
N ALA A 283 10.60 -16.47 -1.16
CA ALA A 283 11.23 -15.21 -0.76
C ALA A 283 12.75 -15.26 -0.94
N ALA A 284 13.41 -16.37 -0.57
CA ALA A 284 14.85 -16.56 -0.77
C ALA A 284 15.21 -16.52 -2.25
N ARG A 285 14.45 -17.21 -3.10
CA ARG A 285 14.64 -17.19 -4.56
C ARG A 285 14.52 -15.79 -5.13
N LEU A 286 13.56 -15.00 -4.67
CA LEU A 286 13.36 -13.62 -5.10
C LEU A 286 14.51 -12.70 -4.64
N VAL A 287 14.94 -12.81 -3.37
CA VAL A 287 16.04 -11.99 -2.85
C VAL A 287 17.35 -12.27 -3.59
N VAL A 288 17.66 -13.54 -3.87
CA VAL A 288 18.87 -13.92 -4.63
C VAL A 288 18.84 -13.35 -6.06
N GLU A 289 17.69 -13.36 -6.73
CA GLU A 289 17.56 -12.84 -8.10
C GLU A 289 17.85 -11.33 -8.18
N TRP A 290 17.45 -10.56 -7.17
CA TRP A 290 17.46 -9.09 -7.24
C TRP A 290 18.54 -8.43 -6.37
N SER A 291 19.13 -9.13 -5.39
CA SER A 291 20.21 -8.59 -4.55
C SER A 291 21.54 -8.53 -5.29
N THR A 292 22.14 -7.34 -5.36
CA THR A 292 23.48 -7.14 -5.94
C THR A 292 24.58 -7.88 -5.19
N GLU A 293 24.42 -8.06 -3.87
CA GLU A 293 25.38 -8.78 -3.02
C GLU A 293 25.39 -10.29 -3.33
N LEU A 294 24.25 -10.82 -3.75
CA LEU A 294 24.07 -12.23 -4.10
C LEU A 294 24.15 -12.49 -5.60
N ALA A 295 24.66 -11.54 -6.38
CA ALA A 295 24.72 -11.66 -7.84
C ALA A 295 25.50 -12.89 -8.33
N HIS A 296 26.50 -13.32 -7.56
CA HIS A 296 27.30 -14.51 -7.84
C HIS A 296 26.54 -15.84 -7.75
N LEU A 297 25.32 -15.84 -7.20
CA LEU A 297 24.46 -17.03 -7.07
C LEU A 297 23.41 -17.13 -8.18
N ARG A 298 23.34 -16.16 -9.08
CA ARG A 298 22.31 -16.10 -10.13
C ARG A 298 22.67 -16.98 -11.33
N ASP A 299 21.65 -17.37 -12.08
CA ASP A 299 21.85 -17.99 -13.40
C ASP A 299 21.95 -16.89 -14.46
N ASP A 300 23.17 -16.56 -14.89
CA ASP A 300 23.43 -15.55 -15.92
C ASP A 300 22.91 -15.94 -17.32
N VAL A 301 22.48 -17.20 -17.49
CA VAL A 301 22.14 -17.80 -18.79
C VAL A 301 20.65 -17.71 -19.12
N SER A 302 19.77 -17.49 -18.14
CA SER A 302 18.33 -17.46 -18.37
C SER A 302 17.86 -16.08 -18.86
N GLU A 303 17.24 -16.01 -20.04
CA GLU A 303 16.57 -14.78 -20.51
C GLU A 303 15.40 -14.35 -19.60
N LYS A 304 14.78 -15.31 -18.90
CA LYS A 304 13.66 -15.06 -18.00
C LYS A 304 14.12 -15.03 -16.54
N LYS A 305 13.97 -13.87 -15.91
CA LYS A 305 14.25 -13.66 -14.48
C LYS A 305 13.05 -14.05 -13.61
N PHE A 306 13.32 -14.57 -12.41
CA PHE A 306 12.28 -14.84 -11.42
C PHE A 306 11.83 -13.54 -10.73
N GLY A 307 10.66 -13.03 -11.11
CA GLY A 307 10.14 -11.77 -10.62
C GLY A 307 9.18 -11.91 -9.44
N VAL A 308 8.69 -10.75 -8.99
CA VAL A 308 7.66 -10.66 -7.94
C VAL A 308 6.35 -11.34 -8.36
N GLU A 309 6.00 -11.30 -9.64
CA GLU A 309 4.79 -11.93 -10.18
C GLU A 309 4.90 -13.46 -10.13
N GLU A 310 6.05 -14.03 -10.51
CA GLU A 310 6.31 -15.45 -10.35
C GLU A 310 6.26 -15.89 -8.88
N ALA A 311 6.85 -15.11 -7.97
CA ALA A 311 6.81 -15.38 -6.54
C ALA A 311 5.37 -15.32 -5.99
N ALA A 312 4.58 -14.31 -6.37
CA ALA A 312 3.20 -14.15 -5.95
C ALA A 312 2.29 -15.26 -6.48
N LYS A 313 2.50 -15.68 -7.74
CA LYS A 313 1.80 -16.80 -8.36
C LYS A 313 2.12 -18.11 -7.65
N ALA A 314 3.38 -18.37 -7.34
CA ALA A 314 3.79 -19.57 -6.62
C ALA A 314 3.16 -19.62 -5.21
N ALA A 315 3.16 -18.49 -4.49
CA ALA A 315 2.54 -18.39 -3.17
C ALA A 315 1.01 -18.51 -3.17
N SER A 316 0.35 -18.11 -4.27
CA SER A 316 -1.12 -18.10 -4.39
C SER A 316 -1.67 -19.29 -5.17
N LEU A 317 -0.83 -20.23 -5.60
CA LEU A 317 -1.15 -21.28 -6.57
C LEU A 317 -2.39 -22.09 -6.18
N GLU A 318 -2.44 -22.59 -4.95
CA GLU A 318 -3.58 -23.41 -4.52
C GLU A 318 -4.87 -22.58 -4.45
N VAL A 319 -4.79 -21.35 -3.98
CA VAL A 319 -5.96 -20.47 -3.93
C VAL A 319 -6.46 -20.13 -5.33
N ASP A 320 -5.55 -19.91 -6.28
CA ASP A 320 -5.90 -19.71 -7.70
C ASP A 320 -6.56 -20.95 -8.30
N TRP A 321 -6.03 -22.13 -7.99
CA TRP A 321 -6.58 -23.41 -8.44
C TRP A 321 -8.00 -23.65 -7.90
N GLN A 322 -8.21 -23.45 -6.59
CA GLN A 322 -9.51 -23.58 -5.92
C GLN A 322 -10.50 -22.54 -6.42
N THR A 323 -10.08 -21.29 -6.57
CA THR A 323 -10.90 -20.20 -7.10
C THR A 323 -11.34 -20.47 -8.53
N GLY A 324 -10.45 -21.03 -9.35
CA GLY A 324 -10.81 -21.47 -10.69
C GLY A 324 -11.81 -22.62 -10.68
N MET A 325 -11.80 -23.49 -9.66
CA MET A 325 -12.72 -24.63 -9.51
C MET A 325 -14.12 -24.20 -9.06
N TRP A 326 -14.20 -23.36 -8.02
CA TRP A 326 -15.46 -23.09 -7.30
C TRP A 326 -15.93 -21.64 -7.41
N GLY A 327 -15.25 -20.81 -8.19
CA GLY A 327 -15.54 -19.39 -8.36
C GLY A 327 -14.93 -18.52 -7.24
N LEU A 328 -14.89 -17.21 -7.50
CA LEU A 328 -14.36 -16.21 -6.57
C LEU A 328 -15.30 -15.99 -5.38
N LEU A 329 -14.81 -16.25 -4.16
CA LEU A 329 -15.45 -15.75 -2.95
C LEU A 329 -15.21 -14.23 -2.83
N LYS A 330 -16.28 -13.44 -2.67
CA LYS A 330 -16.23 -11.96 -2.60
C LYS A 330 -15.23 -11.38 -1.58
N ILE A 331 -14.87 -12.14 -0.55
CA ILE A 331 -13.89 -11.73 0.47
C ILE A 331 -12.44 -11.76 -0.07
N HIS A 332 -12.12 -12.72 -0.94
CA HIS A 332 -10.78 -12.87 -1.51
C HIS A 332 -10.42 -11.71 -2.46
N THR A 333 -11.42 -11.20 -3.18
CA THR A 333 -11.30 -10.03 -4.06
C THR A 333 -10.94 -8.76 -3.29
N MET A 334 -11.44 -8.58 -2.07
CA MET A 334 -11.15 -7.39 -1.25
C MET A 334 -9.70 -7.35 -0.73
N LEU A 335 -9.07 -8.50 -0.52
CA LEU A 335 -7.67 -8.59 -0.09
C LEU A 335 -6.71 -8.44 -1.28
N ARG A 336 -7.02 -9.03 -2.45
CA ARG A 336 -6.21 -8.84 -3.68
C ARG A 336 -6.35 -7.44 -4.27
N GLY A 337 -7.57 -6.89 -4.33
CA GLY A 337 -7.83 -5.55 -4.90
C GLY A 337 -7.21 -4.41 -4.09
N LYS A 338 -6.90 -4.62 -2.80
CA LYS A 338 -6.11 -3.66 -2.00
C LYS A 338 -4.61 -3.69 -2.30
N ILE A 339 -4.11 -4.72 -2.98
CA ILE A 339 -2.70 -4.85 -3.36
C ILE A 339 -2.46 -4.36 -4.80
N SER A 340 -3.46 -4.47 -5.70
CA SER A 340 -3.34 -4.02 -7.10
C SER A 340 -4.16 -2.77 -7.47
N GLY A 341 -5.02 -2.27 -6.58
CA GLY A 341 -5.94 -1.16 -6.84
C GLY A 341 -5.75 0.01 -5.89
N GLY A 342 -4.65 0.73 -6.05
CA GLY A 342 -4.49 2.09 -5.53
C GLY A 342 -4.54 3.07 -6.70
N ASN A 343 -5.75 3.48 -7.09
CA ASN A 343 -5.97 4.76 -7.78
C ASN A 343 -6.11 5.87 -6.73
#